data_AF-K1RM27-F1
#
_entry.id   AF-K1RM27-F1
#
_cell.length_a   1.000
_cell.length_b   1.000
_cell.length_c   1.000
_cell.angle_alpha   90.00
_cell.angle_beta   90.00
_cell.angle_gamma   90.00
#
_symmetry.space_group_name_H-M   'P 1'
#
loop_
_entity.id
_entity.type
_entity.pdbx_description
1 polymer ?
#
loop_
_entity_poly.entity_id
_entity_poly.type
_entity_poly.pdbx_seq_one_letter_code
_entity_poly.pdbx_strand_id
1 'polypeptide(L)'
;VAAPELGFLFPAFDDRAANIYNALFYSRKTDEIHQEVIDSVFHTTAPMSAAEQKEAFQNALSEALGDACNMELVQSIHDRLRDQIEQHKESHDPEPLELSVSDAAAILRDNGVEEEKILAFRDSCATQFGDGATLNPANLIDSSRFEVKTADATISLDPEHSYLVETRIIDGRKYLLIPADEDIEVNGFGVRVKGE
;
A
#
# COMPACT_ATOMS: atom_id res chain seq x y z
N VAL A 1 -15.51 34.26 -7.41
CA VAL A 1 -14.26 33.71 -7.98
C VAL A 1 -14.19 32.26 -7.54
N ALA A 2 -14.13 31.31 -8.47
CA ALA A 2 -13.98 29.90 -8.12
C ALA A 2 -12.50 29.58 -7.85
N ALA A 3 -12.23 28.54 -7.05
CA ALA A 3 -10.87 28.02 -6.92
C ALA A 3 -10.38 27.53 -8.30
N PRO A 4 -9.09 27.71 -8.62
CA PRO A 4 -8.53 27.17 -9.86
C PRO A 4 -8.66 25.63 -9.88
N GLU A 5 -8.93 25.07 -11.06
CA GLU A 5 -8.92 23.62 -11.28
C GLU A 5 -7.49 23.09 -11.45
N LEU A 6 -6.62 23.89 -12.08
CA LEU A 6 -5.22 23.61 -12.34
C LEU A 6 -4.37 24.86 -12.08
N GLY A 7 -3.14 24.67 -11.63
CA GLY A 7 -2.17 25.74 -11.49
C GLY A 7 -0.76 25.22 -11.31
N PHE A 8 0.22 26.09 -11.51
CA PHE A 8 1.59 25.80 -11.12
C PHE A 8 2.30 27.06 -10.62
N LEU A 9 3.31 26.87 -9.79
CA LEU A 9 4.16 27.91 -9.25
C LEU A 9 5.62 27.64 -9.68
N PHE A 10 6.24 28.64 -10.32
CA PHE A 10 7.65 28.63 -10.65
C PHE A 10 8.29 30.01 -10.38
N PRO A 11 9.47 30.08 -9.75
CA PRO A 11 10.18 28.96 -9.10
C PRO A 11 9.36 28.36 -7.95
N ALA A 12 9.59 27.09 -7.62
CA ALA A 12 9.04 26.51 -6.40
C ALA A 12 9.57 27.25 -5.16
N PHE A 13 8.96 27.01 -4.01
CA PHE A 13 9.34 27.64 -2.76
C PHE A 13 9.50 26.58 -1.67
N ASP A 14 10.74 26.31 -1.29
CA ASP A 14 11.14 25.40 -0.22
C ASP A 14 12.11 26.13 0.73
N ASP A 15 12.16 25.71 2.00
CA ASP A 15 13.05 26.29 3.02
C ASP A 15 13.08 27.83 3.10
N ARG A 16 11.92 28.46 2.84
CA ARG A 16 11.71 29.92 2.82
C ARG A 16 12.53 30.63 1.73
N ALA A 17 12.94 29.93 0.69
CA ALA A 17 13.71 30.45 -0.43
C ALA A 17 13.08 30.03 -1.79
N ALA A 18 13.47 30.75 -2.85
CA ALA A 18 13.06 30.39 -4.20
C ALA A 18 13.94 29.24 -4.73
N ASN A 19 13.32 28.16 -5.17
CA ASN A 19 13.97 27.02 -5.82
C ASN A 19 13.73 27.06 -7.33
N ILE A 20 14.78 27.44 -8.07
CA ILE A 20 14.75 27.53 -9.53
C ILE A 20 14.84 26.18 -10.26
N TYR A 21 15.09 25.09 -9.53
CA TYR A 21 15.20 23.74 -10.07
C TYR A 21 13.86 22.99 -10.08
N ASN A 22 12.91 23.42 -9.24
CA ASN A 22 11.61 22.76 -9.08
C ASN A 22 10.46 23.68 -9.46
N ALA A 23 9.32 23.08 -9.82
CA ALA A 23 8.03 23.75 -9.95
C ALA A 23 7.00 23.00 -9.10
N LEU A 24 6.08 23.73 -8.47
CA LEU A 24 4.97 23.13 -7.74
C LEU A 24 3.75 23.07 -8.65
N PHE A 25 3.25 21.87 -8.94
CA PHE A 25 2.02 21.66 -9.70
C PHE A 25 0.83 21.43 -8.75
N TYR A 26 -0.32 22.00 -9.10
CA TYR A 26 -1.56 21.86 -8.38
C TYR A 26 -2.65 21.36 -9.32
N SER A 27 -3.32 20.28 -8.93
CA SER A 27 -4.62 19.88 -9.44
C SER A 27 -5.61 19.82 -8.29
N ARG A 28 -6.85 20.24 -8.54
CA ARG A 28 -7.94 20.15 -7.55
C ARG A 28 -8.32 18.71 -7.22
N LYS A 29 -8.16 17.80 -8.18
CA LYS A 29 -8.54 16.40 -8.09
C LYS A 29 -7.29 15.55 -8.23
N THR A 30 -6.98 14.76 -7.20
CA THR A 30 -5.76 13.94 -7.14
C THR A 30 -5.78 12.79 -8.13
N ASP A 31 -6.96 12.38 -8.59
CA ASP A 31 -7.22 11.37 -9.62
C ASP A 31 -7.25 11.96 -11.05
N GLU A 32 -7.27 13.29 -11.19
CA GLU A 32 -7.24 13.99 -12.48
C GLU A 32 -6.02 14.94 -12.49
N ILE A 33 -4.82 14.39 -12.72
CA ILE A 33 -3.57 15.17 -12.71
C ILE A 33 -3.29 15.91 -14.03
N HIS A 34 -4.13 15.69 -15.06
CA HIS A 34 -4.02 16.35 -16.36
C HIS A 34 -2.64 16.22 -17.01
N GLN A 35 -2.28 14.97 -17.36
CA GLN A 35 -0.98 14.64 -17.97
C GLN A 35 -0.71 15.50 -19.22
N GLU A 36 -1.74 15.87 -19.98
CA GLU A 36 -1.61 16.76 -21.14
C GLU A 36 -1.00 18.13 -20.81
N VAL A 37 -1.27 18.66 -19.63
CA VAL A 37 -0.70 19.93 -19.16
C VAL A 37 0.74 19.71 -18.70
N ILE A 38 0.99 18.59 -18.01
CA ILE A 38 2.33 18.26 -17.52
C ILE A 38 3.29 18.06 -18.70
N ASP A 39 2.87 17.32 -19.71
CA ASP A 39 3.63 17.08 -20.94
C ASP A 39 3.87 18.37 -21.73
N SER A 40 2.88 19.26 -21.80
CA SER A 40 2.96 20.49 -22.59
C SER A 40 3.81 21.57 -21.94
N VAL A 41 3.83 21.64 -20.60
CA VAL A 41 4.50 22.72 -19.85
C VAL A 41 5.84 22.27 -19.28
N PHE A 42 5.91 21.07 -18.68
CA PHE A 42 7.08 20.55 -17.99
C PHE A 42 7.85 19.50 -18.80
N HIS A 43 7.25 18.96 -19.87
CA HIS A 43 7.86 17.93 -20.72
C HIS A 43 8.42 16.74 -19.90
N THR A 44 7.68 16.34 -18.87
CA THR A 44 8.06 15.27 -17.95
C THR A 44 6.86 14.36 -17.69
N THR A 45 7.12 13.15 -17.22
CA THR A 45 6.08 12.22 -16.78
C THR A 45 5.67 12.56 -15.35
N ALA A 46 4.36 12.54 -15.06
CA ALA A 46 3.92 12.68 -13.68
C ALA A 46 4.31 11.44 -12.88
N PRO A 47 4.64 11.59 -11.59
CA PRO A 47 4.75 10.44 -10.70
C PRO A 47 3.39 9.75 -10.58
N MET A 48 3.41 8.44 -10.38
CA MET A 48 2.19 7.66 -10.12
C MET A 48 1.48 8.18 -8.87
N SER A 49 0.16 8.30 -8.95
CA SER A 49 -0.68 8.61 -7.80
C SER A 49 -0.61 7.50 -6.74
N ALA A 50 -1.02 7.82 -5.51
CA ALA A 50 -1.06 6.83 -4.43
C ALA A 50 -1.95 5.62 -4.79
N ALA A 51 -3.08 5.85 -5.46
CA ALA A 51 -3.99 4.79 -5.91
C ALA A 51 -3.34 3.89 -6.96
N GLU A 52 -2.69 4.48 -7.98
CA GLU A 52 -1.98 3.74 -9.02
C GLU A 52 -0.81 2.95 -8.45
N GLN A 53 -0.03 3.54 -7.52
CA GLN A 53 1.07 2.82 -6.86
C GLN A 53 0.57 1.60 -6.10
N LYS A 54 -0.54 1.76 -5.35
CA LYS A 54 -1.15 0.67 -4.60
C LYS A 54 -1.63 -0.45 -5.52
N GLU A 55 -2.39 -0.11 -6.56
CA GLU A 55 -2.93 -1.07 -7.50
C GLU A 55 -1.81 -1.80 -8.26
N ALA A 56 -0.82 -1.07 -8.75
CA ALA A 56 0.32 -1.65 -9.45
C ALA A 56 1.13 -2.60 -8.56
N PHE A 57 1.33 -2.25 -7.29
CA PHE A 57 2.04 -3.10 -6.34
C PHE A 57 1.26 -4.38 -6.02
N GLN A 58 -0.06 -4.26 -5.83
CA GLN A 58 -0.95 -5.40 -5.63
C GLN A 58 -0.97 -6.34 -6.84
N ASN A 59 -1.00 -5.77 -8.05
CA ASN A 59 -0.93 -6.53 -9.30
C ASN A 59 0.42 -7.23 -9.45
N ALA A 60 1.53 -6.52 -9.22
CA ALA A 60 2.87 -7.09 -9.28
C ALA A 60 3.04 -8.28 -8.31
N LEU A 61 2.54 -8.14 -7.08
CA LEU A 61 2.54 -9.24 -6.11
C LEU A 61 1.66 -10.41 -6.57
N SER A 62 0.43 -10.13 -7.00
CA SER A 62 -0.54 -11.17 -7.36
C SER A 62 -0.10 -11.97 -8.59
N GLU A 63 0.42 -11.29 -9.61
CA GLU A 63 0.93 -11.92 -10.84
C GLU A 63 2.18 -12.74 -10.59
N ALA A 64 3.13 -12.22 -9.81
CA ALA A 64 4.40 -12.89 -9.56
C ALA A 64 4.26 -14.08 -8.61
N LEU A 65 3.43 -13.97 -7.57
CA LEU A 65 3.31 -14.99 -6.53
C LEU A 65 2.33 -16.10 -6.92
N GLY A 66 1.27 -15.76 -7.67
CA GLY A 66 0.19 -16.67 -8.02
C GLY A 66 -0.38 -17.36 -6.77
N ASP A 67 -0.39 -18.69 -6.78
CA ASP A 67 -0.88 -19.50 -5.65
C ASP A 67 -0.05 -19.38 -4.36
N ALA A 68 1.17 -18.80 -4.41
CA ALA A 68 1.95 -18.52 -3.21
C ALA A 68 1.54 -17.22 -2.50
N CYS A 69 0.63 -16.43 -3.08
CA CYS A 69 0.05 -15.28 -2.40
C CYS A 69 -0.96 -15.76 -1.35
N ASN A 70 -0.46 -16.03 -0.13
CA ASN A 70 -1.26 -16.51 1.00
C ASN A 70 -1.44 -15.42 2.08
N MET A 71 -2.33 -15.68 3.04
CA MET A 71 -2.66 -14.71 4.11
C MET A 71 -1.44 -14.34 4.95
N GLU A 72 -0.65 -15.34 5.35
CA GLU A 72 0.53 -15.17 6.21
C GLU A 72 1.57 -14.26 5.55
N LEU A 73 1.84 -14.44 4.25
CA LEU A 73 2.75 -13.60 3.49
C LEU A 73 2.24 -12.15 3.41
N VAL A 74 0.95 -11.95 3.16
CA VAL A 74 0.36 -10.61 3.07
C VAL A 74 0.37 -9.90 4.43
N GLN A 75 0.11 -10.63 5.52
CA GLN A 75 0.25 -10.13 6.89
C GLN A 75 1.68 -9.66 7.16
N SER A 76 2.69 -10.51 6.87
CA SER A 76 4.09 -10.14 7.07
C SER A 76 4.54 -8.94 6.23
N ILE A 77 4.08 -8.82 4.99
CA ILE A 77 4.36 -7.65 4.14
C ILE A 77 3.72 -6.40 4.77
N HIS A 78 2.46 -6.49 5.19
CA HIS A 78 1.74 -5.38 5.82
C HIS A 78 2.45 -4.93 7.10
N ASP A 79 2.79 -5.85 8.00
CA ASP A 79 3.48 -5.54 9.25
C ASP A 79 4.84 -4.88 9.00
N ARG A 80 5.64 -5.42 8.06
CA ARG A 80 6.97 -4.85 7.76
C ARG A 80 6.90 -3.46 7.14
N LEU A 81 5.89 -3.20 6.30
CA LEU A 81 5.68 -1.86 5.74
C LEU A 81 5.14 -0.90 6.81
N ARG A 82 4.26 -1.36 7.70
CA ARG A 82 3.74 -0.56 8.80
C ARG A 82 4.88 -0.14 9.73
N ASP A 83 5.73 -1.07 10.12
CA ASP A 83 6.85 -0.79 11.02
C ASP A 83 7.81 0.25 10.42
N GLN A 84 8.07 0.21 9.11
CA GLN A 84 8.85 1.25 8.42
C GLN A 84 8.16 2.63 8.46
N ILE A 85 6.84 2.66 8.24
CA ILE A 85 6.05 3.89 8.29
C ILE A 85 6.09 4.50 9.70
N GLU A 86 5.91 3.70 10.74
CA GLU A 86 5.93 4.20 12.12
C GLU A 86 7.33 4.65 12.54
N GLN A 87 8.38 3.92 12.20
CA GLN A 87 9.77 4.33 12.49
C GLN A 87 10.12 5.66 11.81
N HIS A 88 9.67 5.88 10.57
CA HIS A 88 9.88 7.15 9.86
C HIS A 88 9.11 8.31 10.51
N LYS A 89 7.88 8.08 10.96
CA LYS A 89 7.12 9.08 11.71
C LYS A 89 7.81 9.46 13.01
N GLU A 90 8.35 8.48 13.74
CA GLU A 90 9.06 8.69 15.02
C GLU A 90 10.41 9.39 14.84
N SER A 91 11.12 9.15 13.73
CA SER A 91 12.42 9.76 13.46
C SER A 91 12.31 11.26 13.11
N HIS A 92 11.12 11.72 12.70
CA HIS A 92 10.88 13.07 12.17
C HIS A 92 11.81 13.44 11.01
N ASP A 93 12.20 12.45 10.21
CA ASP A 93 13.00 12.68 9.01
C ASP A 93 12.20 13.52 7.99
N PRO A 94 12.71 14.68 7.55
CA PRO A 94 12.03 15.47 6.53
C PRO A 94 12.05 14.80 5.14
N GLU A 95 12.93 13.84 4.88
CA GLU A 95 12.96 13.14 3.59
C GLU A 95 11.76 12.17 3.47
N PRO A 96 11.06 12.13 2.32
CA PRO A 96 9.98 11.18 2.11
C PRO A 96 10.45 9.74 2.29
N LEU A 97 9.63 8.91 2.95
CA LEU A 97 9.92 7.49 3.06
C LEU A 97 9.83 6.83 1.67
N GLU A 98 10.93 6.20 1.27
CA GLU A 98 11.05 5.49 0.00
C GLU A 98 11.31 3.99 0.24
N LEU A 99 10.68 3.17 -0.59
CA LEU A 99 10.88 1.73 -0.67
C LEU A 99 11.32 1.39 -2.09
N SER A 100 12.55 0.90 -2.23
CA SER A 100 13.02 0.42 -3.52
C SER A 100 12.41 -0.95 -3.85
N VAL A 101 12.33 -1.28 -5.14
CA VAL A 101 11.93 -2.63 -5.59
C VAL A 101 12.84 -3.71 -5.01
N SER A 102 14.12 -3.40 -4.78
CA SER A 102 15.07 -4.33 -4.16
C SER A 102 14.76 -4.58 -2.68
N ASP A 103 14.32 -3.55 -1.96
CA ASP A 103 13.89 -3.69 -0.56
C ASP A 103 12.59 -4.49 -0.48
N ALA A 104 11.61 -4.21 -1.35
CA ALA A 104 10.40 -5.01 -1.47
C ALA A 104 10.71 -6.49 -1.79
N ALA A 105 11.65 -6.75 -2.70
CA ALA A 105 12.12 -8.11 -3.00
C ALA A 105 12.82 -8.78 -1.79
N ALA A 106 13.55 -8.02 -0.97
CA ALA A 106 14.13 -8.53 0.26
C ALA A 106 13.05 -8.94 1.29
N ILE A 107 11.97 -8.16 1.40
CA ILE A 107 10.81 -8.52 2.23
C ILE A 107 10.24 -9.87 1.78
N LEU A 108 10.05 -10.08 0.48
CA LEU A 108 9.55 -11.36 -0.06
C LEU A 108 10.51 -12.52 0.25
N ARG A 109 11.82 -12.30 0.10
CA ARG A 109 12.84 -13.31 0.39
C ARG A 109 12.85 -13.72 1.87
N ASP A 110 12.75 -12.74 2.77
CA ASP A 110 12.71 -12.98 4.21
C ASP A 110 11.45 -13.77 4.63
N ASN A 111 10.39 -13.70 3.83
CA ASN A 111 9.16 -14.49 3.99
C ASN A 111 9.18 -15.85 3.25
N GLY A 112 10.34 -16.28 2.75
CA GLY A 112 10.51 -17.60 2.15
C GLY A 112 9.92 -17.76 0.74
N VAL A 113 9.65 -16.65 0.04
CA VAL A 113 9.23 -16.69 -1.37
C VAL A 113 10.38 -17.20 -2.23
N GLU A 114 10.07 -18.11 -3.17
CA GLU A 114 11.05 -18.67 -4.10
C GLU A 114 11.68 -17.58 -5.01
N GLU A 115 12.98 -17.68 -5.26
CA GLU A 115 13.73 -16.65 -6.01
C GLU A 115 13.17 -16.44 -7.42
N GLU A 116 12.62 -17.47 -8.07
CA GLU A 116 11.95 -17.34 -9.38
C GLU A 116 10.78 -16.35 -9.34
N LYS A 117 9.96 -16.41 -8.28
CA LYS A 117 8.81 -15.51 -8.09
C LYS A 117 9.26 -14.10 -7.70
N ILE A 118 10.36 -14.00 -6.94
CA ILE A 118 10.96 -12.70 -6.61
C ILE A 118 11.47 -12.02 -7.89
N LEU A 119 12.11 -12.76 -8.81
CA LEU A 119 12.53 -12.22 -10.09
C LEU A 119 11.32 -11.77 -10.94
N ALA A 120 10.26 -12.57 -11.01
CA ALA A 120 9.03 -12.18 -11.68
C ALA A 120 8.40 -10.91 -11.08
N PHE A 121 8.42 -10.77 -9.76
CA PHE A 121 7.97 -9.57 -9.07
C PHE A 121 8.81 -8.34 -9.45
N ARG A 122 10.14 -8.48 -9.50
CA ARG A 122 11.05 -7.39 -9.91
C ARG A 122 10.82 -6.96 -11.35
N ASP A 123 10.64 -7.91 -12.26
CA ASP A 123 10.37 -7.64 -13.68
C ASP A 123 9.00 -6.94 -13.85
N SER A 124 7.98 -7.39 -13.12
CA SER A 124 6.66 -6.74 -13.09
C SER A 124 6.76 -5.32 -12.54
N CYS A 125 7.51 -5.12 -11.45
CA CYS A 125 7.76 -3.78 -10.89
C CYS A 125 8.50 -2.87 -11.88
N ALA A 126 9.56 -3.34 -12.54
CA ALA A 126 10.29 -2.55 -13.52
C ALA A 126 9.40 -2.13 -14.71
N THR A 127 8.45 -3.00 -15.09
CA THR A 127 7.49 -2.71 -16.16
C THR A 127 6.42 -1.70 -15.73
N GLN A 128 5.91 -1.82 -14.49
CA GLN A 128 4.81 -0.99 -14.00
C GLN A 128 5.27 0.37 -13.46
N PHE A 129 6.42 0.42 -12.79
CA PHE A 129 6.93 1.62 -12.12
C PHE A 129 8.07 2.29 -12.88
N GLY A 130 8.74 1.57 -13.78
CA GLY A 130 9.97 2.02 -14.44
C GLY A 130 11.24 1.58 -13.71
N ASP A 131 12.36 1.54 -14.43
CA ASP A 131 13.65 1.13 -13.86
C ASP A 131 14.12 2.15 -12.82
N GLY A 132 14.48 1.68 -11.63
CA GLY A 132 14.90 2.51 -10.50
C GLY A 132 13.79 3.27 -9.77
N ALA A 133 12.52 2.98 -10.04
CA ALA A 133 11.42 3.63 -9.34
C ALA A 133 11.40 3.34 -7.84
N THR A 134 11.07 4.36 -7.05
CA THR A 134 10.87 4.27 -5.61
C THR A 134 9.38 4.36 -5.30
N LEU A 135 8.91 3.48 -4.41
CA LEU A 135 7.53 3.46 -3.94
C LEU A 135 7.46 4.15 -2.58
N ASN A 136 6.32 4.75 -2.26
CA ASN A 136 6.08 5.23 -0.90
C ASN A 136 5.28 4.17 -0.13
N PRO A 137 5.81 3.55 0.95
CA PRO A 137 5.08 2.57 1.77
C PRO A 137 3.69 3.04 2.22
N ALA A 138 3.52 4.33 2.52
CA ALA A 138 2.24 4.89 2.94
C ALA A 138 1.18 4.89 1.82
N ASN A 139 1.59 4.78 0.55
CA ASN A 139 0.68 4.58 -0.57
C ASN A 139 0.30 3.10 -0.75
N LEU A 140 1.16 2.16 -0.33
CA LEU A 140 0.98 0.73 -0.57
C LEU A 140 -0.01 0.08 0.40
N ILE A 141 0.00 0.53 1.66
CA ILE A 141 -0.83 -0.03 2.73
C ILE A 141 -1.56 1.04 3.54
N ASP A 142 -2.67 0.64 4.15
CA ASP A 142 -3.28 1.41 5.25
C ASP A 142 -2.57 1.02 6.55
N SER A 143 -1.72 1.91 7.07
CA SER A 143 -0.98 1.66 8.32
C SER A 143 -1.87 1.70 9.56
N SER A 144 -3.10 2.22 9.46
CA SER A 144 -4.03 2.35 10.59
C SER A 144 -5.01 1.19 10.71
N ARG A 145 -5.08 0.31 9.70
CA ARG A 145 -6.07 -0.78 9.66
C ARG A 145 -5.61 -1.95 8.81
N PHE A 146 -5.89 -3.17 9.29
CA PHE A 146 -5.82 -4.39 8.50
C PHE A 146 -7.22 -4.81 8.06
N GLU A 147 -7.45 -4.92 6.75
CA GLU A 147 -8.77 -5.19 6.17
C GLU A 147 -8.75 -6.45 5.30
N VAL A 148 -9.66 -7.39 5.58
CA VAL A 148 -9.87 -8.61 4.79
C VAL A 148 -11.27 -8.58 4.20
N LYS A 149 -11.34 -8.69 2.87
CA LYS A 149 -12.61 -8.66 2.13
C LYS A 149 -12.93 -10.01 1.50
N THR A 150 -14.21 -10.36 1.58
CA THR A 150 -14.83 -11.46 0.85
C THR A 150 -15.99 -10.90 0.02
N ALA A 151 -16.65 -11.75 -0.77
CA ALA A 151 -17.83 -11.34 -1.54
C ALA A 151 -18.97 -10.81 -0.64
N ASP A 152 -19.10 -11.35 0.58
CA ASP A 152 -20.27 -11.11 1.44
C ASP A 152 -19.96 -10.33 2.72
N ALA A 153 -18.68 -10.13 3.05
CA ALA A 153 -18.26 -9.53 4.32
C ALA A 153 -16.90 -8.83 4.23
N THR A 154 -16.74 -7.82 5.09
CA THR A 154 -15.45 -7.14 5.35
C THR A 154 -15.12 -7.30 6.83
N ILE A 155 -13.91 -7.79 7.11
CA ILE A 155 -13.32 -7.84 8.44
C ILE A 155 -12.31 -6.70 8.52
N SER A 156 -12.39 -5.92 9.59
CA SER A 156 -11.48 -4.81 9.87
C SER A 156 -10.92 -4.97 11.27
N LEU A 157 -9.59 -4.94 11.39
CA LEU A 157 -8.87 -5.12 12.64
C LEU A 157 -7.85 -3.99 12.83
N ASP A 158 -7.45 -3.81 14.08
CA ASP A 158 -6.20 -3.12 14.37
C ASP A 158 -5.05 -3.87 13.68
N PRO A 159 -4.14 -3.19 12.96
CA PRO A 159 -2.98 -3.81 12.33
C PRO A 159 -2.15 -4.67 13.28
N GLU A 160 -2.02 -4.30 14.55
CA GLU A 160 -1.26 -5.07 15.54
C GLU A 160 -1.87 -6.45 15.81
N HIS A 161 -3.15 -6.63 15.47
CA HIS A 161 -3.90 -7.86 15.63
C HIS A 161 -4.15 -8.60 14.30
N SER A 162 -3.41 -8.26 13.23
CA SER A 162 -3.52 -8.91 11.91
C SER A 162 -3.39 -10.44 11.99
N TYR A 163 -2.51 -10.92 12.87
CA TYR A 163 -2.23 -12.34 13.13
C TYR A 163 -3.43 -13.15 13.64
N LEU A 164 -4.50 -12.50 14.13
CA LEU A 164 -5.72 -13.18 14.56
C LEU A 164 -6.52 -13.76 13.40
N VAL A 165 -6.31 -13.29 12.17
CA VAL A 165 -7.01 -13.81 10.99
C VAL A 165 -6.30 -15.04 10.46
N GLU A 166 -6.94 -16.20 10.59
CA GLU A 166 -6.47 -17.45 10.00
C GLU A 166 -7.36 -17.89 8.83
N THR A 167 -6.78 -18.56 7.84
CA THR A 167 -7.53 -19.28 6.81
C THR A 167 -7.51 -20.78 7.07
N ARG A 168 -8.66 -21.45 7.10
CA ARG A 168 -8.75 -22.92 7.18
C ARG A 168 -9.75 -23.50 6.20
N ILE A 169 -9.53 -24.75 5.81
CA ILE A 169 -10.50 -25.54 5.06
C ILE A 169 -11.23 -26.46 6.04
N ILE A 170 -12.55 -26.30 6.14
CA ILE A 170 -13.43 -27.13 6.96
C ILE A 170 -14.47 -27.72 6.01
N ASP A 171 -14.56 -29.05 5.97
CA ASP A 171 -15.48 -29.80 5.07
C ASP A 171 -15.40 -29.38 3.59
N GLY A 172 -14.19 -29.11 3.10
CA GLY A 172 -13.95 -28.71 1.71
C GLY A 172 -14.29 -27.24 1.39
N ARG A 173 -14.70 -26.45 2.38
CA ARG A 173 -14.98 -25.01 2.23
C ARG A 173 -13.92 -24.17 2.94
N LYS A 174 -13.48 -23.09 2.31
CA LYS A 174 -12.54 -22.11 2.88
C LYS A 174 -13.26 -21.21 3.89
N TYR A 175 -12.65 -21.01 5.05
CA TYR A 175 -13.11 -20.13 6.12
C TYR A 175 -12.02 -19.14 6.49
N LEU A 176 -12.45 -17.93 6.85
CA LEU A 176 -11.66 -16.99 7.64
C LEU A 176 -12.08 -17.18 9.10
N LEU A 177 -11.11 -17.42 9.97
CA LEU A 177 -11.31 -17.63 11.39
C LEU A 177 -10.71 -16.46 12.16
N ILE A 178 -11.41 -16.04 13.20
CA ILE A 178 -10.95 -15.07 14.19
C ILE A 178 -11.28 -15.69 15.56
N PRO A 179 -10.30 -15.79 16.47
CA PRO A 179 -10.55 -16.25 17.84
C PRO A 179 -11.65 -15.43 18.51
N ALA A 180 -12.50 -16.13 19.25
CA ALA A 180 -13.66 -15.59 19.94
C ALA A 180 -13.37 -15.51 21.46
N ASP A 181 -12.29 -14.82 21.82
CA ASP A 181 -11.75 -14.82 23.19
C ASP A 181 -12.44 -13.79 24.12
N GLU A 182 -12.99 -12.72 23.55
CA GLU A 182 -13.67 -11.62 24.27
C GLU A 182 -15.20 -11.66 24.15
N ASP A 183 -15.88 -10.69 24.77
CA ASP A 183 -17.32 -10.49 24.64
C ASP A 183 -17.68 -10.20 23.17
N ILE A 184 -18.29 -11.18 22.50
CA ILE A 184 -18.73 -11.03 21.11
C ILE A 184 -20.01 -10.21 21.07
N GLU A 185 -20.05 -9.20 20.21
CA GLU A 185 -21.25 -8.42 19.95
C GLU A 185 -21.72 -8.57 18.50
N VAL A 186 -23.04 -8.67 18.32
CA VAL A 186 -23.69 -8.57 17.01
C VAL A 186 -24.59 -7.36 17.02
N ASN A 187 -24.24 -6.32 16.27
CA ASN A 187 -24.97 -5.05 16.24
C ASN A 187 -25.20 -4.46 17.65
N GLY A 188 -24.18 -4.56 18.53
CA GLY A 188 -24.24 -4.09 19.92
C GLY A 188 -24.96 -5.04 20.89
N PHE A 189 -25.36 -6.23 20.46
CA PHE A 189 -25.92 -7.26 21.35
C PHE A 189 -24.87 -8.29 21.71
N GLY A 190 -24.56 -8.43 23.00
CA GLY A 190 -23.67 -9.49 23.50
C GLY A 190 -24.20 -10.89 23.17
N VAL A 191 -23.38 -11.71 22.54
CA VAL A 191 -23.68 -13.08 22.13
C VAL A 191 -22.73 -14.03 22.85
N ARG A 192 -23.27 -15.11 23.40
CA ARG A 192 -22.45 -16.21 23.95
C ARG A 192 -22.22 -17.26 22.87
N VAL A 193 -20.97 -17.59 22.62
CA VAL A 193 -20.61 -18.78 21.84
C VAL A 193 -20.99 -20.00 22.68
N LYS A 194 -21.83 -20.88 22.14
CA LYS A 194 -22.05 -22.19 22.74
C LYS A 194 -20.82 -23.02 22.44
N GLY A 195 -19.96 -23.24 23.44
CA GLY A 195 -18.93 -24.27 23.36
C GLY A 195 -19.56 -25.66 23.31
N GLU A 196 -18.85 -26.61 22.72
CA GLU A 196 -19.02 -28.04 23.05
C GLU A 196 -18.31 -28.36 24.38
#